data_AF-A0A819DGE0-F1
#
_entry.id   AF-A0A819DGE0-F1
#
_cell.length_a   1.000
_cell.length_b   1.000
_cell.length_c   1.000
_cell.angle_alpha   90.00
_cell.angle_beta   90.00
_cell.angle_gamma   90.00
#
_symmetry.space_group_name_H-M   'P 1'
#
loop_
_entity.id
_entity.type
_entity.pdbx_description
1 polymer ?
#
loop_
_entity_poly.entity_id
_entity_poly.type
_entity_poly.pdbx_seq_one_letter_code
_entity_poly.pdbx_strand_id
1 'polypeptide(L)'
;MNLAKILITIVTIVWILHGIPFFLFSGIQTTYGCFIYNSSFLNYILYFYYPILSGILPIIISTLFGVLAYRNVRRIVRRQMPIRRRKFDQQLTAMILIRVVFLVIMISPYVLERIYAVAFKTNHSILYDAILILIDDIAYSFYHINYAGSFYLFLISSKRFRRQVKHAFIQKFWEIFCTRRIHQNQIVPIAQSCISEDDF
;
A
#
# COMPACT_ATOMS: atom_id res chain seq x y z
N MET A 1 20.22 -3.79 14.81
CA MET A 1 19.00 -2.96 14.84
C MET A 1 19.24 -1.48 14.55
N ASN A 2 20.45 -0.93 14.79
CA ASN A 2 20.71 0.51 14.61
C ASN A 2 20.62 0.97 13.14
N LEU A 3 21.10 0.17 12.19
CA LEU A 3 21.06 0.52 10.76
C LEU A 3 19.62 0.72 10.24
N ALA A 4 18.71 -0.20 10.56
CA ALA A 4 17.31 -0.09 10.12
C ALA A 4 16.63 1.15 10.71
N LYS A 5 16.90 1.47 11.98
CA LYS A 5 16.39 2.68 12.62
C LYS A 5 16.93 3.94 11.94
N ILE A 6 18.23 4.00 11.66
CA ILE A 6 18.86 5.14 10.97
C ILE A 6 18.24 5.32 9.57
N LEU A 7 18.09 4.25 8.79
CA LEU A 7 17.49 4.30 7.46
C LEU A 7 16.05 4.82 7.51
N ILE A 8 15.23 4.32 8.45
CA ILE A 8 13.84 4.78 8.62
C ILE A 8 13.80 6.26 8.99
N THR A 9 14.67 6.72 9.89
CA THR A 9 14.73 8.13 10.30
C THR A 9 15.11 9.02 9.12
N ILE A 10 16.15 8.65 8.36
CA ILE A 10 16.58 9.41 7.18
C ILE A 10 15.45 9.47 6.15
N VAL A 11 14.84 8.33 5.82
CA VAL A 11 13.74 8.27 4.84
C VAL A 11 12.57 9.14 5.30
N THR A 12 12.20 9.08 6.58
CA THR A 12 11.11 9.91 7.13
C THR A 12 11.42 11.39 7.00
N ILE A 13 12.63 11.83 7.36
CA ILE A 13 13.04 13.23 7.24
C ILE A 13 13.00 13.68 5.78
N VAL A 14 13.53 12.87 4.85
CA VAL A 14 13.51 13.17 3.42
C VAL A 14 12.08 13.36 2.90
N TRP A 15 11.15 12.48 3.28
CA TRP A 15 9.75 12.61 2.87
C TRP A 15 9.05 13.83 3.46
N ILE A 16 9.34 14.19 4.71
CA ILE A 16 8.80 15.41 5.32
C ILE A 16 9.31 16.64 4.58
N LEU A 17 10.62 16.72 4.34
CA LEU A 17 11.23 17.83 3.61
C LEU A 17 10.69 17.93 2.18
N HIS A 18 10.46 16.78 1.53
CA HIS A 18 9.86 16.70 0.19
C HIS A 18 8.40 17.16 0.15
N GLY A 19 7.66 16.99 1.26
CA GLY A 19 6.28 17.46 1.40
C GLY A 19 6.14 18.98 1.57
N ILE A 20 7.18 19.68 2.02
CA ILE A 20 7.14 21.14 2.24
C ILE A 20 6.82 21.91 0.94
N PRO A 21 7.50 21.66 -0.19
CA PRO A 21 7.13 22.26 -1.48
C PRO A 21 5.68 22.04 -1.90
N PHE A 22 5.12 20.85 -1.66
CA PHE A 22 3.71 20.58 -1.95
C PHE A 22 2.79 21.49 -1.15
N PHE A 23 3.11 21.75 0.12
CA PHE A 23 2.32 22.66 0.95
C PHE A 23 2.45 24.13 0.51
N LEU A 24 3.66 24.57 0.13
CA LEU A 24 3.91 25.98 -0.22
C LEU A 24 3.42 26.37 -1.62
N PHE A 25 3.49 25.45 -2.59
CA PHE A 25 3.19 25.75 -4.00
C PHE A 25 1.85 25.24 -4.49
N SER A 26 1.09 24.53 -3.65
CA SER A 26 -0.29 24.17 -3.97
C SER A 26 -1.25 25.28 -3.56
N GLY A 27 -2.33 25.44 -4.31
CA GLY A 27 -3.47 26.16 -3.82
C GLY A 27 -4.73 25.88 -4.62
N ILE A 28 -5.80 26.56 -4.24
CA ILE A 28 -7.15 26.17 -4.64
C ILE A 28 -7.73 27.24 -5.55
N GLN A 29 -8.12 26.83 -6.75
CA GLN A 29 -8.85 27.65 -7.70
C GLN A 29 -10.27 27.09 -7.86
N THR A 30 -11.28 27.96 -7.81
CA THR A 30 -12.70 27.57 -7.82
C THR A 30 -13.13 26.84 -9.09
N THR A 31 -12.42 27.03 -10.20
CA THR A 31 -12.79 26.48 -11.53
C THR A 31 -12.12 25.14 -11.84
N TYR A 32 -10.90 24.92 -11.35
CA TYR A 32 -10.06 23.77 -11.72
C TYR A 32 -9.61 22.93 -10.51
N GLY A 33 -10.01 23.30 -9.30
CA GLY A 33 -9.63 22.60 -8.07
C GLY A 33 -8.21 22.95 -7.60
N CYS A 34 -7.42 21.95 -7.23
CA CYS A 34 -6.06 22.14 -6.73
C CYS A 34 -5.08 22.38 -7.90
N PHE A 35 -4.35 23.50 -7.85
CA PHE A 35 -3.39 23.89 -8.87
C PHE A 35 -2.02 24.24 -8.27
N ILE A 36 -0.97 24.13 -9.08
CA ILE A 36 0.41 24.40 -8.70
C ILE A 36 0.88 25.68 -9.37
N TYR A 37 1.09 26.74 -8.59
CA TYR A 37 1.40 28.07 -9.13
C TYR A 37 2.79 28.16 -9.78
N ASN A 38 3.75 27.40 -9.25
CA ASN A 38 5.14 27.47 -9.69
C ASN A 38 5.39 26.51 -10.86
N SER A 39 5.74 27.05 -12.03
CA SER A 39 5.98 26.27 -13.26
C SER A 39 7.17 25.32 -13.14
N SER A 40 8.24 25.70 -12.44
CA SER A 40 9.39 24.83 -12.18
C SER A 40 9.02 23.64 -11.31
N PHE A 41 8.21 23.87 -10.27
CA PHE A 41 7.73 22.79 -9.40
C PHE A 41 6.73 21.88 -10.13
N LEU A 42 5.88 22.45 -10.98
CA LEU A 42 4.99 21.68 -11.85
C LEU A 42 5.79 20.76 -12.79
N ASN A 43 6.86 21.26 -13.42
CA ASN A 43 7.75 20.44 -14.24
C ASN A 43 8.45 19.36 -13.42
N TYR A 44 8.92 19.66 -12.21
CA TYR A 44 9.47 18.64 -11.32
C TYR A 44 8.45 17.52 -11.03
N ILE A 45 7.19 17.88 -10.78
CA ILE A 45 6.15 16.92 -10.46
C ILE A 45 5.78 16.04 -11.67
N LEU A 46 5.56 16.66 -12.82
CA LEU A 46 5.11 15.98 -14.03
C LEU A 46 6.18 15.07 -14.62
N TYR A 47 7.44 15.54 -14.67
CA TYR A 47 8.51 14.82 -15.38
C TYR A 47 9.31 13.88 -14.48
N PHE A 48 9.39 14.16 -13.17
CA PHE A 48 10.21 13.38 -12.27
C PHE A 48 9.40 12.68 -11.18
N TYR A 49 8.59 13.41 -10.41
CA TYR A 49 7.91 12.83 -9.26
C TYR A 49 6.94 11.71 -9.63
N TYR A 50 5.97 11.97 -10.51
CA TYR A 50 4.96 10.98 -10.87
C TYR A 50 5.51 9.78 -11.64
N PRO A 51 6.20 9.94 -12.78
CA PRO A 51 6.63 8.80 -13.58
C PRO A 51 7.77 8.02 -12.91
N ILE A 52 8.75 8.71 -12.32
CA ILE A 52 9.96 8.06 -11.80
C ILE A 52 9.76 7.68 -10.33
N LEU A 53 9.49 8.65 -9.46
CA LEU A 53 9.50 8.45 -8.01
C LEU A 53 8.29 7.64 -7.50
N SER A 54 7.11 7.93 -8.04
CA SER A 54 5.85 7.26 -7.69
C SER A 54 5.54 6.04 -8.56
N GLY A 55 6.11 5.97 -9.77
CA GLY A 55 5.87 4.90 -10.74
C GLY A 55 7.00 3.87 -10.84
N ILE A 56 8.04 4.19 -11.61
CA ILE A 56 9.10 3.26 -12.00
C ILE A 56 9.91 2.77 -10.79
N LEU A 57 10.31 3.68 -9.91
CA LEU A 57 11.15 3.37 -8.75
C LEU A 57 10.50 2.32 -7.81
N PRO A 58 9.24 2.47 -7.35
CA PRO A 58 8.62 1.46 -6.50
C PRO A 58 8.39 0.14 -7.23
N ILE A 59 8.15 0.15 -8.55
CA ILE A 59 8.06 -1.09 -9.35
C ILE A 59 9.41 -1.83 -9.34
N ILE A 60 10.51 -1.13 -9.64
CA ILE A 60 11.85 -1.72 -9.68
C ILE A 60 12.24 -2.27 -8.30
N ILE A 61 12.08 -1.46 -7.25
CA ILE A 61 12.42 -1.84 -5.88
C ILE A 61 11.59 -3.05 -5.45
N SER A 62 10.27 -3.00 -5.63
CA SER A 62 9.37 -4.10 -5.24
C SER A 62 9.66 -5.38 -6.00
N THR A 63 9.97 -5.29 -7.30
CA THR A 63 10.32 -6.44 -8.13
C THR A 63 11.65 -7.04 -7.71
N LEU A 64 12.67 -6.21 -7.46
CA LEU A 64 13.98 -6.67 -7.00
C LEU A 64 13.87 -7.39 -5.65
N PHE A 65 13.20 -6.77 -4.67
CA PHE A 65 12.97 -7.40 -3.36
C PHE A 65 12.10 -8.66 -3.47
N GLY A 66 11.09 -8.67 -4.34
CA GLY A 66 10.27 -9.86 -4.61
C GLY A 66 11.10 -11.03 -5.17
N VAL A 67 11.97 -10.77 -6.14
CA VAL A 67 12.87 -11.77 -6.73
C VAL A 67 13.90 -12.25 -5.71
N LEU A 68 14.49 -11.35 -4.92
CA LEU A 68 15.41 -11.70 -3.85
C LEU A 68 14.73 -12.57 -2.79
N ALA A 69 13.51 -12.22 -2.37
CA ALA A 69 12.73 -13.01 -1.43
C ALA A 69 12.44 -14.41 -1.98
N TYR A 70 12.04 -14.51 -3.25
CA TYR A 70 11.81 -15.80 -3.92
C TYR A 70 13.08 -16.67 -3.96
N ARG A 71 14.22 -16.09 -4.33
CA ARG A 71 15.51 -16.80 -4.35
C ARG A 71 15.91 -17.28 -2.96
N ASN A 72 15.74 -16.44 -1.94
CA ASN A 72 16.03 -16.81 -0.55
C ASN A 72 15.16 -17.97 -0.07
N VAL A 73 13.85 -17.94 -0.32
CA VAL A 73 12.96 -19.06 0.03
C VAL A 73 13.37 -20.35 -0.70
N ARG A 74 13.68 -20.28 -2.00
CA ARG A 74 14.12 -21.46 -2.75
C ARG A 74 15.42 -22.04 -2.19
N ARG A 75 16.33 -21.20 -1.69
CA ARG A 75 17.56 -21.63 -1.02
C ARG A 75 17.30 -22.28 0.33
N ILE A 76 16.41 -21.70 1.13
CA ILE A 76 15.99 -22.23 2.45
C ILE A 76 15.34 -23.61 2.31
N VAL A 77 14.48 -23.78 1.30
CA VAL A 77 13.82 -25.04 0.97
C VAL A 77 14.83 -26.19 0.75
N ARG A 78 16.00 -25.89 0.17
CA ARG A 78 17.05 -26.91 -0.07
C ARG A 78 17.83 -27.30 1.19
N ARG A 79 17.85 -26.47 2.24
CA ARG A 79 18.69 -26.66 3.44
C ARG A 79 18.00 -27.39 4.62
N GLN A 80 16.95 -28.17 4.37
CA GLN A 80 16.25 -28.99 5.39
C GLN A 80 15.92 -28.25 6.72
N MET A 81 15.29 -27.08 6.63
CA MET A 81 14.72 -26.42 7.82
C MET A 81 13.44 -27.13 8.32
N PRO A 82 13.09 -26.97 9.61
CA PRO A 82 11.87 -27.56 10.19
C PRO A 82 10.61 -27.18 9.39
N ILE A 83 9.78 -28.19 9.12
CA ILE A 83 8.64 -28.15 8.17
C ILE A 83 7.67 -27.01 8.48
N ARG A 84 7.45 -26.69 9.77
CA ARG A 84 6.52 -25.62 10.20
C ARG A 84 7.02 -24.22 9.83
N ARG A 85 8.31 -23.93 10.01
CA ARG A 85 8.92 -22.62 9.68
C ARG A 85 8.95 -22.40 8.17
N ARG A 86 9.24 -23.47 7.41
CA ARG A 86 9.24 -23.46 5.94
C ARG A 86 7.88 -23.07 5.34
N LYS A 87 6.77 -23.67 5.80
CA LYS A 87 5.43 -23.35 5.28
C LYS A 87 5.05 -21.89 5.53
N PHE A 88 5.48 -21.33 6.66
CA PHE A 88 5.24 -19.93 6.98
C PHE A 88 6.00 -18.99 6.05
N ASP A 89 7.30 -19.19 5.87
CA ASP A 89 8.13 -18.34 5.02
C ASP A 89 7.71 -18.43 3.54
N GLN A 90 7.31 -19.62 3.09
CA GLN A 90 6.74 -19.82 1.75
C GLN A 90 5.42 -19.06 1.56
N GLN A 91 4.51 -19.13 2.53
CA GLN A 91 3.23 -18.42 2.46
C GLN A 91 3.42 -16.89 2.46
N LEU A 92 4.31 -16.38 3.32
CA LEU A 92 4.62 -14.95 3.39
C LEU A 92 5.23 -14.47 2.07
N THR A 93 6.14 -15.24 1.50
CA THR A 93 6.79 -14.87 0.23
C THR A 93 5.83 -14.95 -0.96
N ALA A 94 4.92 -15.94 -0.99
CA ALA A 94 3.88 -16.02 -2.00
C ALA A 94 2.92 -14.80 -1.93
N MET A 95 2.56 -14.37 -0.72
CA MET A 95 1.74 -13.17 -0.50
C MET A 95 2.44 -11.90 -0.99
N ILE A 96 3.75 -11.75 -0.72
CA ILE A 96 4.55 -10.62 -1.23
C ILE A 96 4.61 -10.66 -2.76
N LEU A 97 4.85 -11.80 -3.39
CA LEU A 97 4.92 -11.92 -4.85
C LEU A 97 3.60 -11.53 -5.52
N ILE A 98 2.45 -12.00 -5.00
CA ILE A 98 1.13 -11.61 -5.51
C ILE A 98 0.94 -10.10 -5.39
N ARG A 99 1.37 -9.50 -4.27
CA ARG A 99 1.30 -8.04 -4.07
C ARG A 99 2.17 -7.28 -5.08
N VAL A 100 3.37 -7.77 -5.38
CA VAL A 100 4.26 -7.16 -6.39
C VAL A 100 3.63 -7.24 -7.79
N VAL A 101 3.09 -8.39 -8.18
CA VAL A 101 2.42 -8.55 -9.48
C VAL A 101 1.22 -7.61 -9.60
N PHE A 102 0.39 -7.53 -8.55
CA PHE A 102 -0.73 -6.62 -8.51
C PHE A 102 -0.31 -5.15 -8.60
N LEU A 103 0.76 -4.77 -7.90
CA LEU A 103 1.32 -3.41 -7.96
C LEU A 103 1.76 -3.06 -9.39
N VAL A 104 2.44 -3.98 -10.09
CA VAL A 104 2.86 -3.75 -11.49
C VAL A 104 1.65 -3.56 -12.39
N ILE A 105 0.64 -4.43 -12.29
CA ILE A 105 -0.57 -4.34 -13.12
C ILE A 105 -1.32 -3.04 -12.87
N MET A 106 -1.45 -2.60 -11.62
CA MET A 106 -2.24 -1.42 -11.26
C MET A 106 -1.51 -0.10 -11.52
N ILE A 107 -0.18 -0.04 -11.36
CA ILE A 107 0.59 1.19 -11.55
C ILE A 107 1.00 1.38 -13.02
N SER A 108 1.21 0.31 -13.78
CA SER A 108 1.69 0.41 -15.17
C SER A 108 0.85 1.31 -16.10
N PRO A 109 -0.50 1.30 -16.09
CA PRO A 109 -1.28 2.13 -17.00
C PRO A 109 -1.04 3.63 -16.74
N TYR A 110 -0.94 4.01 -15.47
CA TYR A 110 -0.70 5.40 -15.07
C TYR A 110 0.69 5.88 -15.48
N VAL A 111 1.72 5.05 -15.29
CA VAL A 111 3.09 5.41 -15.68
C VAL A 111 3.22 5.55 -17.19
N LEU A 112 2.59 4.65 -17.95
CA LEU A 112 2.61 4.70 -19.41
C LEU A 112 1.89 5.93 -19.94
N GLU A 113 0.71 6.27 -19.40
CA GLU A 113 -0.01 7.51 -19.73
C GLU A 113 0.86 8.73 -19.47
N ARG A 114 1.49 8.83 -18.29
CA ARG A 114 2.32 10.00 -17.94
C ARG A 114 3.54 10.16 -18.84
N ILE A 115 4.19 9.05 -19.21
CA ILE A 115 5.30 9.07 -20.18
C ILE A 115 4.79 9.50 -21.55
N TYR A 116 3.62 8.99 -21.97
CA TYR A 116 3.01 9.32 -23.25
C TYR A 116 2.67 10.82 -23.34
N ALA A 117 2.01 11.37 -22.32
CA ALA A 117 1.62 12.77 -22.23
C ALA A 117 2.84 13.72 -22.29
N VAL A 118 3.96 13.31 -21.71
CA VAL A 118 5.22 14.05 -21.74
C VAL A 118 5.94 13.94 -23.09
N ALA A 119 5.99 12.73 -23.67
CA ALA A 119 6.76 12.47 -24.88
C ALA A 119 6.08 13.01 -26.16
N PHE A 120 4.74 13.00 -26.22
CA PHE A 120 3.98 13.31 -27.42
C PHE A 120 3.12 14.56 -27.26
N LYS A 121 3.77 15.69 -26.93
CA LYS A 121 3.11 16.99 -26.80
C LYS A 121 2.88 17.61 -28.17
N THR A 122 1.83 17.17 -28.87
CA THR A 122 1.44 17.65 -30.20
C THR A 122 0.11 18.42 -30.15
N ASN A 123 -0.12 19.32 -31.12
CA ASN A 123 -1.40 20.02 -31.28
C ASN A 123 -2.45 19.02 -31.78
N HIS A 124 -3.11 18.36 -30.84
CA HIS A 124 -4.16 17.41 -31.14
C HIS A 124 -5.52 18.10 -31.31
N SER A 125 -6.46 17.41 -31.97
CA SER A 125 -7.85 17.85 -32.03
C SER A 125 -8.52 17.75 -30.65
N ILE A 126 -9.49 18.60 -30.36
CA ILE A 126 -10.26 18.60 -29.09
C ILE A 126 -10.82 17.21 -28.72
N LEU A 127 -11.27 16.43 -29.72
CA LEU A 127 -11.80 15.08 -29.50
C LEU A 127 -10.73 14.11 -28.97
N TYR A 128 -9.49 14.28 -29.39
CA TYR A 128 -8.38 13.45 -28.94
C TYR A 128 -7.98 13.79 -27.50
N ASP A 129 -7.98 15.07 -27.13
CA ASP A 129 -7.74 15.50 -25.75
C ASP A 129 -8.81 14.93 -24.80
N ALA A 130 -10.07 14.91 -25.23
CA ALA A 130 -11.15 14.29 -24.45
C ALA A 130 -10.94 12.78 -24.22
N ILE A 131 -10.41 12.05 -25.22
CA ILE A 131 -10.06 10.64 -25.08
C ILE A 131 -8.90 10.45 -24.11
N LEU A 132 -7.87 11.30 -24.18
CA LEU A 132 -6.73 11.23 -23.26
C LEU A 132 -7.13 11.50 -21.82
N ILE A 133 -8.01 12.47 -21.57
CA ILE A 133 -8.54 12.74 -20.22
C ILE A 133 -9.26 11.50 -19.68
N LEU A 134 -10.10 10.85 -20.50
CA LEU A 134 -10.79 9.63 -20.09
C LEU A 134 -9.80 8.50 -19.74
N ILE A 135 -8.73 8.35 -20.52
CA ILE A 135 -7.68 7.36 -20.25
C ILE A 135 -6.92 7.69 -18.96
N ASP A 136 -6.60 8.98 -18.71
CA ASP A 136 -5.96 9.42 -17.46
C ASP A 136 -6.84 9.11 -16.26
N ASP A 137 -8.14 9.41 -16.30
CA ASP A 137 -9.07 9.12 -15.20
C ASP A 137 -9.17 7.62 -14.88
N ILE A 138 -9.20 6.78 -15.91
CA ILE A 138 -9.20 5.32 -15.75
C ILE A 138 -7.87 4.85 -15.14
N ALA A 139 -6.74 5.33 -15.67
CA ALA A 139 -5.42 4.96 -15.18
C ALA A 139 -5.19 5.43 -13.72
N TYR A 140 -5.63 6.64 -13.41
CA TYR A 140 -5.59 7.23 -12.08
C TYR A 140 -6.47 6.44 -11.09
N SER A 141 -7.62 5.95 -11.54
CA SER A 141 -8.47 5.06 -10.72
C SER A 141 -7.76 3.75 -10.38
N PHE A 142 -7.08 3.11 -11.35
CA PHE A 142 -6.26 1.92 -11.09
C PHE A 142 -5.13 2.19 -10.10
N TYR A 143 -4.46 3.33 -10.22
CA TYR A 143 -3.42 3.76 -9.29
C TYR A 143 -3.96 3.88 -7.85
N HIS A 144 -5.13 4.48 -7.65
CA HIS A 144 -5.75 4.57 -6.32
C HIS A 144 -6.25 3.24 -5.77
N ILE A 145 -6.80 2.38 -6.63
CA ILE A 145 -7.18 1.00 -6.26
C ILE A 145 -5.96 0.23 -5.74
N ASN A 146 -4.75 0.52 -6.22
CA ASN A 146 -3.55 -0.13 -5.68
C ASN A 146 -3.35 0.10 -4.18
N TYR A 147 -3.66 1.30 -3.68
CA TYR A 147 -3.52 1.65 -2.27
C TYR A 147 -4.58 0.95 -1.43
N ALA A 148 -5.85 1.06 -1.81
CA ALA A 148 -6.98 0.43 -1.11
C ALA A 148 -6.97 -1.11 -1.22
N GLY A 149 -6.57 -1.63 -2.38
CA GLY A 149 -6.61 -3.05 -2.74
C GLY A 149 -5.64 -3.94 -1.95
N SER A 150 -4.61 -3.35 -1.32
CA SER A 150 -3.62 -4.08 -0.52
C SER A 150 -4.27 -4.97 0.53
N PHE A 151 -5.24 -4.41 1.27
CA PHE A 151 -5.92 -5.10 2.35
C PHE A 151 -6.75 -6.29 1.83
N TYR A 152 -7.54 -6.06 0.79
CA TYR A 152 -8.39 -7.07 0.18
C TYR A 152 -7.56 -8.20 -0.46
N LEU A 153 -6.45 -7.85 -1.11
CA LEU A 153 -5.51 -8.81 -1.68
C LEU A 153 -4.92 -9.73 -0.61
N PHE A 154 -4.57 -9.19 0.56
CA PHE A 154 -4.10 -9.97 1.70
C PHE A 154 -5.18 -10.87 2.31
N LEU A 155 -6.43 -10.41 2.32
CA LEU A 155 -7.59 -11.18 2.78
C LEU A 155 -7.91 -12.37 1.85
N ILE A 156 -7.76 -12.20 0.54
CA ILE A 156 -8.02 -13.26 -0.44
C ILE A 156 -6.85 -14.24 -0.51
N SER A 157 -5.60 -13.74 -0.57
CA SER A 157 -4.41 -14.57 -0.80
C SER A 157 -4.03 -15.47 0.38
N SER A 158 -4.28 -15.05 1.62
CA SER A 158 -3.77 -15.75 2.80
C SER A 158 -4.87 -16.31 3.71
N LYS A 159 -5.01 -17.64 3.72
CA LYS A 159 -5.90 -18.37 4.67
C LYS A 159 -5.54 -18.05 6.13
N ARG A 160 -4.26 -17.79 6.42
CA ARG A 160 -3.77 -17.45 7.77
C ARG A 160 -4.17 -16.05 8.18
N PHE A 161 -4.04 -15.07 7.27
CA PHE A 161 -4.47 -13.70 7.54
C PHE A 161 -5.98 -13.67 7.82
N ARG A 162 -6.79 -14.42 7.06
CA ARG A 162 -8.23 -14.57 7.35
C ARG A 162 -8.50 -15.11 8.76
N ARG A 163 -7.72 -16.09 9.24
CA ARG A 163 -7.87 -16.63 10.59
C ARG A 163 -7.50 -15.58 11.65
N GLN A 164 -6.39 -14.85 11.47
CA GLN A 164 -5.98 -13.79 12.39
C GLN A 164 -7.01 -12.66 12.46
N VAL A 165 -7.54 -12.21 11.31
CA VAL A 165 -8.61 -11.21 11.25
C VAL A 165 -9.85 -11.72 11.97
N LYS A 166 -10.28 -12.97 11.73
CA LYS A 166 -11.41 -13.56 12.46
C LYS A 166 -11.17 -13.60 13.97
N HIS A 167 -9.99 -14.02 14.43
CA HIS A 167 -9.65 -14.02 15.85
C HIS A 167 -9.67 -12.61 16.45
N ALA A 168 -9.07 -11.62 15.79
CA ALA A 168 -9.09 -10.23 16.26
C ALA A 168 -10.51 -9.66 16.31
N PHE A 169 -11.35 -9.98 15.33
CA PHE A 169 -12.76 -9.58 15.33
C PHE A 169 -13.55 -10.28 16.45
N ILE A 170 -13.36 -11.58 16.64
CA ILE A 170 -14.01 -12.34 17.71
C ILE A 170 -13.58 -11.80 19.07
N GLN A 171 -12.28 -11.57 19.29
CA GLN A 171 -11.74 -11.02 20.52
C GLN A 171 -12.32 -9.63 20.82
N LYS A 172 -12.30 -8.70 19.85
CA LYS A 172 -12.91 -7.37 20.02
C LYS A 172 -14.42 -7.44 20.25
N PHE A 173 -15.10 -8.35 19.57
CA PHE A 173 -16.54 -8.55 19.75
C PHE A 173 -16.84 -9.07 21.16
N TRP A 174 -16.04 -10.00 21.67
CA TRP A 174 -16.11 -10.49 23.04
C TRP A 174 -15.81 -9.41 24.07
N GLU A 175 -14.79 -8.57 23.86
CA GLU A 175 -14.49 -7.43 24.72
C GLU A 175 -15.68 -6.46 24.80
N ILE A 176 -16.24 -6.04 23.66
CA ILE A 176 -17.40 -5.14 23.61
C ILE A 176 -18.63 -5.77 24.28
N PHE A 177 -18.85 -7.07 24.08
CA PHE A 177 -19.96 -7.80 24.68
C PHE A 177 -19.82 -7.88 26.21
N CYS A 178 -18.61 -8.16 26.72
CA CYS A 178 -18.31 -8.16 28.15
C CYS A 178 -18.47 -6.76 28.77
N THR A 179 -17.96 -5.71 28.14
CA THR A 179 -18.12 -4.33 28.61
C THR A 179 -19.59 -3.90 28.67
N ARG A 180 -20.40 -4.27 27.65
CA ARG A 180 -21.85 -3.99 27.66
C ARG A 180 -22.59 -4.76 28.77
N ARG A 181 -22.20 -6.00 29.07
CA ARG A 181 -22.81 -6.79 30.16
C ARG A 181 -22.50 -6.24 31.56
N ILE A 182 -21.27 -5.77 31.79
CA ILE A 182 -20.87 -5.18 33.08
C ILE A 182 -21.67 -3.90 33.36
N HIS A 183 -21.95 -3.08 32.35
CA HIS A 183 -22.76 -1.87 32.50
C HIS A 183 -24.25 -2.12 32.79
N GLN A 184 -24.80 -3.27 32.37
CA GLN A 184 -26.18 -3.66 32.68
C GLN A 184 -26.33 -4.36 34.04
N ASN A 185 -25.26 -4.95 34.58
CA ASN A 185 -25.30 -5.78 35.80
C ASN A 185 -24.67 -5.09 37.04
N GLN A 186 -24.97 -3.82 37.28
CA GLN A 186 -24.68 -3.19 38.59
C GLN A 186 -25.50 -3.77 39.77
N ILE A 187 -26.21 -4.91 39.59
CA ILE A 187 -27.01 -5.56 40.65
C ILE A 187 -26.46 -6.95 41.07
N VAL A 188 -25.54 -7.59 40.34
CA VAL A 188 -24.99 -8.92 40.77
C VAL A 188 -23.52 -9.09 40.36
N PRO A 189 -22.60 -9.51 41.27
CA PRO A 189 -21.19 -9.69 40.94
C PRO A 189 -20.99 -11.01 40.21
N ILE A 190 -20.84 -10.97 38.88
CA ILE A 190 -20.31 -12.09 38.09
C ILE A 190 -18.98 -11.62 37.48
N ALA A 191 -17.94 -11.62 38.30
CA ALA A 191 -16.58 -11.20 37.91
C ALA A 191 -15.61 -12.39 37.76
N GLN A 192 -16.11 -13.61 37.53
CA GLN A 192 -15.25 -14.81 37.48
C GLN A 192 -15.28 -15.60 36.16
N SER A 193 -16.09 -15.20 35.17
CA SER A 193 -16.19 -15.92 33.89
C SER A 193 -15.58 -15.19 32.69
N CYS A 194 -14.88 -14.06 32.89
CA CYS A 194 -14.27 -13.26 31.82
C CYS A 194 -12.74 -13.38 31.77
N ILE A 195 -12.15 -14.40 32.40
CA ILE A 195 -10.73 -14.72 32.22
C ILE A 195 -10.65 -15.70 31.05
N SER A 196 -10.05 -15.23 29.95
CA SER A 196 -9.72 -16.04 28.79
C SER A 196 -8.78 -17.17 29.19
N GLU A 197 -9.28 -18.40 29.07
CA GLU A 197 -8.49 -19.63 29.07
C GLU A 197 -7.66 -19.67 27.77
N ASP A 198 -6.57 -18.89 27.73
CA ASP A 198 -5.59 -18.84 26.64
C ASP A 198 -4.16 -19.15 27.17
N ASP A 199 -4.05 -20.06 28.14
CA ASP A 199 -2.80 -20.77 28.45
C ASP A 199 -3.00 -22.26 28.16
N PHE A 200 -2.74 -22.68 26.91
CA PHE A 200 -2.10 -23.96 26.51
C PHE A 200 -1.99 -24.09 24.97
#